data_AF-A0A940P1E4-F1
#
_entry.id   AF-A0A940P1E4-F1
#
_cell.length_a   1.000
_cell.length_b   1.000
_cell.length_c   1.000
_cell.angle_alpha   90.00
_cell.angle_beta   90.00
_cell.angle_gamma   90.00
#
_symmetry.space_group_name_H-M   'P 1'
#
loop_
_entity.id
_entity.type
_entity.pdbx_description
1 polymer ?
#
loop_
_entity_poly.entity_id
_entity_poly.type
_entity_poly.pdbx_seq_one_letter_code
_entity_poly.pdbx_strand_id
1 'polypeptide(L)'
;MNNQRNLPKVIELTEKLCHMITFKVNDQPEMTSQLSGLLTQSQRTLQVAQSVSLQLAPQHVASLKALQGRQKKLTNRLMRISRWHEQLKAIPVLGYFLRDVGKRKREQLTSQVSQIRQTIRVKETASYQKLETLGELLLELCEGRELKRGWSDHPKLSFRELETICYQLYQEWHGLKRMSYLDRTEHRSWIYSLVKEERRLRVAGWQGAGIERYIRVLYQEGQCLENHQSFLKLQQHFRQESCLVGSALYLSMYERTAEGTPTQLQKKAQLPIDQLGGFIDEQGMLQLSGPYQLSTHLAPDSQFLERYAETVKRAYPQGLLPASYGFEPNSPGYQTIKQIHQFRMYLDRQNIYYIRANYSGATDYDKLLAFEKARMTVLGEKGQLDYRSNAHFHNRTSRRLPFHGQHNDKIKSHNGLSEFIVRRQDGAFVTQWDSLRTVGGQSFFIKEAGRVIGLRSQLVNSDPEAYELQGLSGKRIVDTESFNYSARDVAKQGDQSHSLLDVKPANARLGLEHGIKIVAKKTWRTQSATSDGQGMESP
;
A
#
# COMPACT_ATOMS: atom_id res chain seq x y z
N MET A 1 -35.51 -4.78 42.84
CA MET A 1 -36.90 -5.08 42.41
C MET A 1 -37.25 -4.61 40.98
N ASN A 2 -36.38 -3.90 40.22
CA ASN A 2 -36.69 -3.49 38.83
C ASN A 2 -36.24 -4.46 37.70
N ASN A 3 -35.56 -5.57 38.02
CA ASN A 3 -35.03 -6.50 37.00
C ASN A 3 -36.03 -7.57 36.53
N GLN A 4 -37.08 -7.88 37.32
CA GLN A 4 -38.09 -8.89 36.93
C GLN A 4 -39.07 -8.39 35.84
N ARG A 5 -39.48 -7.10 35.88
CA ARG A 5 -40.37 -6.50 34.85
C ARG A 5 -39.72 -6.40 33.46
N ASN A 6 -38.39 -6.37 33.40
CA ASN A 6 -37.66 -6.25 32.14
C ASN A 6 -37.22 -7.60 31.57
N LEU A 7 -37.39 -8.72 32.28
CA LEU A 7 -36.98 -10.03 31.80
C LEU A 7 -37.66 -10.44 30.49
N PRO A 8 -38.97 -10.20 30.26
CA PRO A 8 -39.60 -10.45 28.96
C PRO A 8 -38.96 -9.64 27.83
N LYS A 9 -38.63 -8.36 28.08
CA LYS A 9 -37.93 -7.50 27.12
C LYS A 9 -36.50 -7.96 26.85
N VAL A 10 -35.78 -8.47 27.86
CA VAL A 10 -34.43 -9.03 27.70
C VAL A 10 -34.46 -10.33 26.90
N ILE A 11 -35.46 -11.18 27.12
CA ILE A 11 -35.70 -12.40 26.36
C ILE A 11 -36.02 -12.04 24.89
N GLU A 12 -36.91 -11.09 24.66
CA GLU A 12 -37.29 -10.62 23.32
C GLU A 12 -36.09 -9.99 22.56
N LEU A 13 -35.28 -9.18 23.23
CA LEU A 13 -34.04 -8.62 22.66
C LEU A 13 -33.02 -9.70 22.32
N THR A 14 -32.89 -10.71 23.18
CA THR A 14 -31.99 -11.86 22.93
C THR A 14 -32.49 -12.68 21.74
N GLU A 15 -33.80 -12.87 21.60
CA GLU A 15 -34.40 -13.54 20.44
C GLU A 15 -34.22 -12.76 19.14
N LYS A 16 -34.42 -11.43 19.17
CA LYS A 16 -34.16 -10.54 18.03
C LYS A 16 -32.69 -10.57 17.60
N LEU A 17 -31.76 -10.52 18.56
CA LEU A 17 -30.32 -10.65 18.29
C LEU A 17 -29.99 -12.03 17.71
N CYS A 18 -30.55 -13.12 18.24
CA CYS A 18 -30.36 -14.46 17.67
C CYS A 18 -30.94 -14.56 16.25
N HIS A 19 -32.08 -13.93 15.95
CA HIS A 19 -32.64 -13.87 14.60
C HIS A 19 -31.76 -13.06 13.64
N MET A 20 -31.30 -11.88 14.05
CA MET A 20 -30.40 -11.03 13.24
C MET A 20 -29.08 -11.73 12.96
N ILE A 21 -28.51 -12.42 13.94
CA ILE A 21 -27.30 -13.24 13.76
C ILE A 21 -27.59 -14.38 12.80
N THR A 22 -28.72 -15.07 12.93
CA THR A 22 -29.11 -16.17 12.02
C THR A 22 -29.30 -15.69 10.58
N PHE A 23 -29.95 -14.53 10.39
CA PHE A 23 -30.18 -13.92 9.09
C PHE A 23 -28.86 -13.47 8.44
N LYS A 24 -28.05 -12.68 9.16
CA LYS A 24 -26.75 -12.19 8.65
C LYS A 24 -25.74 -13.31 8.40
N VAL A 25 -25.77 -14.38 9.19
CA VAL A 25 -24.97 -15.59 8.96
C VAL A 25 -25.31 -16.30 7.64
N ASN A 26 -26.57 -16.22 7.20
CA ASN A 26 -27.00 -16.86 5.95
C ASN A 26 -26.79 -15.97 4.70
N ASP A 27 -26.85 -14.64 4.84
CA ASP A 27 -26.80 -13.69 3.70
C ASP A 27 -25.44 -12.99 3.49
N GLN A 28 -24.67 -12.72 4.56
CA GLN A 28 -23.40 -11.97 4.48
C GLN A 28 -22.32 -12.54 5.43
N PRO A 29 -21.75 -13.72 5.12
CA PRO A 29 -20.83 -14.44 6.01
C PRO A 29 -19.47 -13.75 6.22
N GLU A 30 -19.15 -12.71 5.44
CA GLU A 30 -17.85 -12.03 5.38
C GLU A 30 -17.66 -11.00 6.51
N MET A 31 -18.74 -10.62 7.20
CA MET A 31 -18.74 -9.65 8.31
C MET A 31 -18.43 -10.29 9.68
N THR A 32 -17.40 -11.13 9.76
CA THR A 32 -17.03 -11.90 10.97
C THR A 32 -16.78 -11.03 12.21
N SER A 33 -16.19 -9.84 12.05
CA SER A 33 -15.97 -8.87 13.14
C SER A 33 -17.29 -8.33 13.73
N GLN A 34 -18.25 -7.95 12.87
CA GLN A 34 -19.55 -7.44 13.30
C GLN A 34 -20.43 -8.55 13.94
N LEU A 35 -20.33 -9.78 13.43
CA LEU A 35 -21.03 -10.95 13.98
C LEU A 35 -20.48 -11.35 15.37
N SER A 36 -19.17 -11.21 15.59
CA SER A 36 -18.53 -11.44 16.90
C SER A 36 -19.01 -10.42 17.95
N GLY A 37 -19.15 -9.14 17.55
CA GLY A 37 -19.72 -8.09 18.41
C GLY A 37 -21.16 -8.38 18.83
N LEU A 38 -22.02 -8.79 17.89
CA LEU A 38 -23.41 -9.15 18.17
C LEU A 38 -23.54 -10.41 19.04
N LEU A 39 -22.66 -11.40 18.86
CA LEU A 39 -22.62 -12.61 19.71
C LEU A 39 -22.20 -12.27 21.15
N THR A 40 -21.20 -11.41 21.30
CA THR A 40 -20.75 -10.93 22.61
C THR A 40 -21.86 -10.17 23.34
N GLN A 41 -22.61 -9.33 22.61
CA GLN A 41 -23.75 -8.61 23.15
C GLN A 41 -24.90 -9.54 23.56
N SER A 42 -25.18 -10.59 22.77
CA SER A 42 -26.13 -11.67 23.10
C SER A 42 -25.71 -12.48 24.34
N GLN A 43 -24.42 -12.77 24.50
CA GLN A 43 -23.90 -13.48 25.67
C GLN A 43 -24.04 -12.67 26.95
N ARG A 44 -23.75 -11.36 26.89
CA ARG A 44 -23.94 -10.44 28.01
C ARG A 44 -25.41 -10.33 28.42
N THR A 45 -26.34 -10.25 27.47
CA THR A 45 -27.79 -10.20 27.78
C THR A 45 -28.29 -11.52 28.38
N LEU A 46 -27.80 -12.66 27.90
CA LEU A 46 -28.17 -13.97 28.47
C LEU A 46 -27.59 -14.19 29.88
N GLN A 47 -26.37 -13.72 30.17
CA GLN A 47 -25.80 -13.76 31.51
C GLN A 47 -26.60 -12.92 32.51
N VAL A 48 -27.08 -11.74 32.09
CA VAL A 48 -27.99 -10.91 32.88
C VAL A 48 -29.34 -11.60 33.11
N ALA A 49 -29.88 -12.30 32.11
CA ALA A 49 -31.12 -13.07 32.28
C ALA A 49 -30.95 -14.28 33.22
N GLN A 50 -29.79 -14.93 33.22
CA GLN A 50 -29.47 -16.06 34.09
C GLN A 50 -29.29 -15.66 35.55
N SER A 51 -28.61 -14.53 35.81
CA SER A 51 -28.42 -14.01 37.18
C SER A 51 -29.74 -13.57 37.84
N VAL A 52 -30.76 -13.27 37.04
CA VAL A 52 -32.12 -12.95 37.50
C VAL A 52 -33.02 -14.20 37.61
N SER A 53 -32.67 -15.33 36.98
CA SER A 53 -33.53 -16.53 36.91
C SER A 53 -33.58 -17.41 38.16
N LEU A 54 -32.71 -17.17 39.15
CA LEU A 54 -32.67 -17.92 40.42
C LEU A 54 -33.95 -17.78 41.28
N GLN A 55 -34.94 -16.97 40.85
CA GLN A 55 -36.17 -16.71 41.60
C GLN A 55 -37.46 -16.74 40.76
N LEU A 56 -37.53 -17.47 39.62
CA LEU A 56 -38.69 -17.37 38.69
C LEU A 56 -39.31 -18.70 38.23
N ALA A 57 -40.60 -18.59 37.85
CA ALA A 57 -41.52 -19.67 37.52
C ALA A 57 -41.02 -20.65 36.43
N PRO A 58 -41.40 -21.94 36.48
CA PRO A 58 -40.85 -23.01 35.63
C PRO A 58 -40.92 -22.75 34.11
N GLN A 59 -41.96 -22.05 33.65
CA GLN A 59 -42.13 -21.70 32.23
C GLN A 59 -41.01 -20.80 31.68
N HIS A 60 -40.46 -19.87 32.49
CA HIS A 60 -39.37 -19.00 32.06
C HIS A 60 -38.03 -19.72 32.10
N VAL A 61 -37.88 -20.70 32.99
CA VAL A 61 -36.70 -21.59 33.04
C VAL A 61 -36.62 -22.47 31.79
N ALA A 62 -37.78 -22.96 31.29
CA ALA A 62 -37.84 -23.71 30.04
C ALA A 62 -37.44 -22.86 28.82
N SER A 63 -37.96 -21.63 28.71
CA SER A 63 -37.59 -20.70 27.63
C SER A 63 -36.13 -20.28 27.68
N LEU A 64 -35.57 -20.04 28.88
CA LEU A 64 -34.15 -19.76 29.09
C LEU A 64 -33.25 -20.94 28.68
N LYS A 65 -33.64 -22.17 29.02
CA LYS A 65 -32.92 -23.39 28.60
C LYS A 65 -32.98 -23.58 27.08
N ALA A 66 -34.12 -23.31 26.45
CA ALA A 66 -34.26 -23.35 24.99
C ALA A 66 -33.38 -22.29 24.30
N LEU A 67 -33.32 -21.07 24.86
CA LEU A 67 -32.47 -19.98 24.39
C LEU A 67 -30.97 -20.27 24.58
N GLN A 68 -30.56 -20.83 25.71
CA GLN A 68 -29.20 -21.33 25.92
C GLN A 68 -28.85 -22.40 24.88
N GLY A 69 -29.77 -23.33 24.59
CA GLY A 69 -29.59 -24.34 23.56
C GLY A 69 -29.40 -23.74 22.16
N ARG A 70 -30.21 -22.73 21.80
CA ARG A 70 -30.09 -22.01 20.52
C ARG A 70 -28.81 -21.18 20.45
N GLN A 71 -28.43 -20.46 21.51
CA GLN A 71 -27.21 -19.68 21.56
C GLN A 71 -25.98 -20.59 21.48
N LYS A 72 -25.95 -21.72 22.21
CA LYS A 72 -24.87 -22.71 22.11
C LYS A 72 -24.76 -23.30 20.71
N LYS A 73 -25.89 -23.58 20.04
CA LYS A 73 -25.92 -23.99 18.63
C LYS A 73 -25.38 -22.89 17.70
N LEU A 74 -25.74 -21.62 17.94
CA LEU A 74 -25.27 -20.47 17.18
C LEU A 74 -23.78 -20.19 17.40
N THR A 75 -23.27 -20.22 18.62
CA THR A 75 -21.84 -20.11 18.94
C THR A 75 -21.06 -21.26 18.33
N ASN A 76 -21.55 -22.50 18.40
CA ASN A 76 -20.92 -23.64 17.74
C ASN A 76 -21.00 -23.54 16.21
N ARG A 77 -22.02 -22.87 15.66
CA ARG A 77 -22.16 -22.61 14.23
C ARG A 77 -21.27 -21.46 13.79
N LEU A 78 -21.11 -20.39 14.59
CA LEU A 78 -20.20 -19.27 14.36
C LEU A 78 -18.74 -19.67 14.57
N MET A 79 -18.41 -20.52 15.54
CA MET A 79 -17.08 -21.13 15.62
C MET A 79 -16.85 -22.08 14.45
N ARG A 80 -17.87 -22.83 14.02
CA ARG A 80 -17.77 -23.62 12.78
C ARG A 80 -17.60 -22.73 11.57
N ILE A 81 -18.30 -21.61 11.43
CA ILE A 81 -18.21 -20.63 10.32
C ILE A 81 -16.94 -19.81 10.41
N SER A 82 -16.41 -19.48 11.58
CA SER A 82 -15.13 -18.79 11.75
C SER A 82 -13.97 -19.74 11.46
N ARG A 83 -14.08 -21.01 11.88
CA ARG A 83 -13.18 -22.08 11.40
C ARG A 83 -13.39 -22.33 9.92
N TRP A 84 -14.62 -22.29 9.42
CA TRP A 84 -14.94 -22.40 8.00
C TRP A 84 -14.39 -21.20 7.26
N HIS A 85 -14.39 -19.99 7.81
CA HIS A 85 -13.94 -18.76 7.16
C HIS A 85 -12.41 -18.67 7.18
N GLU A 86 -11.76 -19.14 8.24
CA GLU A 86 -10.32 -19.45 8.24
C GLU A 86 -9.96 -20.59 7.28
N GLN A 87 -10.81 -21.60 7.14
CA GLN A 87 -10.68 -22.69 6.15
C GLN A 87 -11.13 -22.31 4.73
N LEU A 88 -11.91 -21.23 4.56
CA LEU A 88 -12.41 -20.71 3.27
C LEU A 88 -11.50 -19.58 2.77
N LYS A 89 -10.79 -18.87 3.67
CA LYS A 89 -9.54 -18.17 3.35
C LYS A 89 -8.44 -19.13 2.90
N ALA A 90 -8.59 -20.42 3.21
CA ALA A 90 -7.78 -21.46 2.62
C ALA A 90 -8.40 -21.98 1.30
N ILE A 91 -9.73 -22.07 1.13
CA ILE A 91 -10.30 -22.73 -0.06
C ILE A 91 -11.73 -22.25 -0.38
N PRO A 92 -11.99 -21.65 -1.57
CA PRO A 92 -13.29 -21.83 -2.22
C PRO A 92 -13.20 -22.14 -3.73
N VAL A 93 -12.29 -23.03 -4.13
CA VAL A 93 -12.37 -23.72 -5.44
C VAL A 93 -12.25 -25.25 -5.32
N LEU A 94 -11.57 -25.79 -4.29
CA LEU A 94 -11.41 -27.24 -4.15
C LEU A 94 -12.70 -28.01 -3.82
N GLY A 95 -13.72 -27.36 -3.24
CA GLY A 95 -14.97 -28.04 -2.83
C GLY A 95 -15.79 -28.61 -4.00
N TYR A 96 -15.66 -28.02 -5.19
CA TYR A 96 -16.25 -28.53 -6.44
C TYR A 96 -15.29 -29.47 -7.19
N PHE A 97 -13.98 -29.21 -7.10
CA PHE A 97 -12.95 -30.03 -7.77
C PHE A 97 -12.88 -31.46 -7.20
N LEU A 98 -13.04 -31.60 -5.88
CA LEU A 98 -12.78 -32.83 -5.14
C LEU A 98 -14.00 -33.75 -4.93
N ARG A 99 -15.23 -33.33 -5.24
CA ARG A 99 -16.44 -34.05 -4.79
C ARG A 99 -16.92 -35.22 -5.66
N ASP A 100 -16.29 -35.49 -6.79
CA ASP A 100 -16.87 -36.42 -7.79
C ASP A 100 -15.83 -37.29 -8.51
N VAL A 101 -15.22 -38.33 -7.90
CA VAL A 101 -14.08 -39.05 -8.51
C VAL A 101 -14.26 -40.57 -8.59
N GLY A 102 -14.64 -41.06 -9.78
CA GLY A 102 -14.50 -42.47 -10.18
C GLY A 102 -14.32 -42.61 -11.71
N LYS A 103 -13.23 -43.26 -12.14
CA LYS A 103 -12.83 -43.71 -13.50
C LYS A 103 -12.89 -42.70 -14.67
N ARG A 104 -14.00 -41.98 -14.91
CA ARG A 104 -14.10 -40.85 -15.88
C ARG A 104 -13.07 -39.75 -15.60
N LYS A 105 -12.63 -39.66 -14.34
CA LYS A 105 -11.78 -38.56 -13.87
C LYS A 105 -10.30 -38.67 -14.23
N ARG A 106 -9.79 -39.80 -14.72
CA ARG A 106 -8.41 -39.87 -15.24
C ARG A 106 -8.33 -39.21 -16.62
N GLU A 107 -9.28 -39.52 -17.50
CA GLU A 107 -9.46 -38.84 -18.78
C GLU A 107 -9.85 -37.36 -18.58
N GLN A 108 -10.68 -37.06 -17.58
CA GLN A 108 -11.01 -35.68 -17.22
C GLN A 108 -9.83 -34.92 -16.61
N LEU A 109 -8.97 -35.51 -15.77
CA LEU A 109 -7.74 -34.87 -15.27
C LEU A 109 -6.69 -34.75 -16.36
N THR A 110 -6.50 -35.75 -17.22
CA THR A 110 -5.59 -35.66 -18.37
C THR A 110 -6.08 -34.64 -19.38
N SER A 111 -7.40 -34.57 -19.61
CA SER A 111 -8.06 -33.53 -20.40
C SER A 111 -7.95 -32.15 -19.74
N GLN A 112 -8.09 -32.05 -18.42
CA GLN A 112 -7.97 -30.79 -17.66
C GLN A 112 -6.51 -30.33 -17.53
N VAL A 113 -5.55 -31.24 -17.35
CA VAL A 113 -4.11 -30.95 -17.40
C VAL A 113 -3.72 -30.57 -18.83
N SER A 114 -4.30 -31.22 -19.84
CA SER A 114 -4.15 -30.83 -21.24
C SER A 114 -4.77 -29.45 -21.51
N GLN A 115 -5.96 -29.15 -20.97
CA GLN A 115 -6.62 -27.85 -21.04
C GLN A 115 -5.85 -26.77 -20.27
N ILE A 116 -5.30 -27.09 -19.10
CA ILE A 116 -4.41 -26.22 -18.34
C ILE A 116 -3.19 -25.95 -19.20
N ARG A 117 -2.48 -26.98 -19.70
CA ARG A 117 -1.34 -26.84 -20.63
C ARG A 117 -1.68 -26.04 -21.89
N GLN A 118 -2.89 -26.20 -22.43
CA GLN A 118 -3.40 -25.42 -23.55
C GLN A 118 -3.65 -23.96 -23.15
N THR A 119 -4.16 -23.71 -21.94
CA THR A 119 -4.30 -22.37 -21.34
C THR A 119 -2.91 -21.73 -21.07
N ILE A 120 -1.94 -22.51 -20.57
CA ILE A 120 -0.53 -22.10 -20.41
C ILE A 120 0.04 -21.61 -21.74
N ARG A 121 -0.24 -22.33 -22.83
CA ARG A 121 0.20 -21.97 -24.19
C ARG A 121 -0.40 -20.66 -24.69
N VAL A 122 -1.61 -20.29 -24.25
CA VAL A 122 -2.37 -19.14 -24.80
C VAL A 122 -2.24 -17.86 -23.95
N LYS A 123 -1.80 -17.93 -22.68
CA LYS A 123 -1.50 -16.77 -21.80
C LYS A 123 -2.64 -15.71 -21.67
N GLU A 124 -3.90 -16.13 -21.64
CA GLU A 124 -5.04 -15.22 -21.43
C GLU A 124 -5.17 -14.74 -19.98
N THR A 125 -5.82 -13.60 -19.73
CA THR A 125 -6.00 -13.01 -18.39
C THR A 125 -6.73 -13.93 -17.40
N ALA A 126 -7.67 -14.76 -17.88
CA ALA A 126 -8.36 -15.80 -17.10
C ALA A 126 -7.43 -16.94 -16.63
N SER A 127 -6.19 -17.00 -17.13
CA SER A 127 -5.17 -17.98 -16.76
C SER A 127 -4.54 -17.68 -15.41
N TYR A 128 -4.47 -16.41 -14.99
CA TYR A 128 -3.78 -16.03 -13.75
C TYR A 128 -4.51 -16.49 -12.48
N GLN A 129 -5.85 -16.56 -12.53
CA GLN A 129 -6.68 -17.04 -11.41
C GLN A 129 -6.56 -18.56 -11.23
N LYS A 130 -6.34 -19.30 -12.32
CA LYS A 130 -6.07 -20.75 -12.27
C LYS A 130 -4.70 -21.07 -11.67
N LEU A 131 -3.72 -20.16 -11.78
CA LEU A 131 -2.38 -20.33 -11.19
C LEU A 131 -2.36 -20.06 -9.70
N GLU A 132 -3.15 -19.09 -9.26
CA GLU A 132 -3.34 -18.82 -7.84
C GLU A 132 -3.84 -20.08 -7.15
N THR A 133 -4.84 -20.75 -7.72
CA THR A 133 -5.32 -22.05 -7.25
C THR A 133 -4.22 -23.14 -7.27
N LEU A 134 -3.33 -23.15 -8.26
CA LEU A 134 -2.25 -24.13 -8.37
C LEU A 134 -1.11 -23.87 -7.36
N GLY A 135 -0.74 -22.60 -7.14
CA GLY A 135 0.26 -22.18 -6.16
C GLY A 135 -0.24 -22.35 -4.72
N GLU A 136 -1.50 -22.01 -4.44
CA GLU A 136 -2.15 -22.29 -3.15
C GLU A 136 -2.18 -23.79 -2.86
N LEU A 137 -2.58 -24.61 -3.83
CA LEU A 137 -2.57 -26.06 -3.72
C LEU A 137 -1.15 -26.59 -3.43
N LEU A 138 -0.13 -26.08 -4.13
CA LEU A 138 1.26 -26.43 -3.85
C LEU A 138 1.68 -26.08 -2.42
N LEU A 139 1.32 -24.89 -1.94
CA LEU A 139 1.63 -24.47 -0.58
C LEU A 139 0.93 -25.34 0.45
N GLU A 140 -0.36 -25.63 0.28
CA GLU A 140 -1.10 -26.52 1.17
C GLU A 140 -0.52 -27.95 1.19
N LEU A 141 -0.12 -28.48 0.03
CA LEU A 141 0.57 -29.77 -0.07
C LEU A 141 1.97 -29.74 0.58
N CYS A 142 2.66 -28.61 0.57
CA CYS A 142 4.00 -28.50 1.18
C CYS A 142 3.97 -28.22 2.68
N GLU A 143 3.00 -27.43 3.14
CA GLU A 143 2.81 -27.00 4.53
C GLU A 143 1.99 -28.03 5.33
N GLY A 144 1.12 -28.79 4.65
CA GLY A 144 0.31 -29.87 5.20
C GLY A 144 1.10 -31.14 5.53
N ARG A 145 2.02 -31.08 6.49
CA ARG A 145 2.49 -32.30 7.20
C ARG A 145 1.38 -32.97 8.03
N GLU A 146 0.19 -32.37 8.13
CA GLU A 146 -0.97 -32.91 8.85
C GLU A 146 -2.06 -33.58 7.97
N LEU A 147 -1.98 -33.50 6.63
CA LEU A 147 -2.90 -34.23 5.73
C LEU A 147 -2.56 -35.73 5.60
N LYS A 148 -1.48 -36.18 6.26
CA LYS A 148 -1.04 -37.59 6.26
C LYS A 148 -2.07 -38.59 6.79
N ARG A 149 -3.06 -38.17 7.59
CA ARG A 149 -4.01 -39.09 8.26
C ARG A 149 -5.32 -39.34 7.52
N GLY A 150 -5.68 -38.55 6.50
CA GLY A 150 -6.94 -38.72 5.75
C GLY A 150 -6.77 -39.16 4.30
N TRP A 151 -5.53 -39.22 3.81
CA TRP A 151 -5.20 -39.52 2.41
C TRP A 151 -4.70 -40.97 2.22
N SER A 152 -4.51 -41.71 3.31
CA SER A 152 -4.10 -43.11 3.33
C SER A 152 -5.12 -44.06 2.68
N ASP A 153 -6.36 -43.62 2.46
CA ASP A 153 -7.45 -44.45 1.92
C ASP A 153 -7.86 -44.10 0.48
N HIS A 154 -7.14 -43.19 -0.20
CA HIS A 154 -7.51 -42.79 -1.57
C HIS A 154 -6.85 -43.68 -2.64
N PRO A 155 -7.57 -44.49 -3.44
CA PRO A 155 -6.96 -45.71 -3.99
C PRO A 155 -6.06 -45.55 -5.23
N LYS A 156 -5.81 -44.33 -5.76
CA LYS A 156 -5.27 -44.19 -7.14
C LYS A 156 -4.33 -43.01 -7.46
N LEU A 157 -4.05 -42.10 -6.52
CA LEU A 157 -3.03 -41.04 -6.66
C LEU A 157 -2.50 -40.75 -5.26
N SER A 158 -1.20 -40.96 -5.06
CA SER A 158 -0.46 -40.68 -3.84
C SER A 158 -0.12 -39.19 -3.72
N PHE A 159 0.04 -38.72 -2.49
CA PHE A 159 0.21 -37.29 -2.19
C PHE A 159 1.39 -36.70 -2.96
N ARG A 160 2.42 -37.53 -3.05
CA ARG A 160 3.66 -37.31 -3.78
C ARG A 160 3.45 -37.15 -5.29
N GLU A 161 2.48 -37.84 -5.89
CA GLU A 161 2.16 -37.72 -7.30
C GLU A 161 1.46 -36.39 -7.61
N LEU A 162 0.50 -35.95 -6.79
CA LEU A 162 -0.14 -34.64 -6.97
C LEU A 162 0.86 -33.49 -6.77
N GLU A 163 1.69 -33.57 -5.74
CA GLU A 163 2.74 -32.60 -5.47
C GLU A 163 3.71 -32.50 -6.66
N THR A 164 4.08 -33.63 -7.27
CA THR A 164 4.94 -33.68 -8.46
C THR A 164 4.26 -33.08 -9.69
N ILE A 165 2.97 -33.33 -9.91
CA ILE A 165 2.22 -32.73 -11.03
C ILE A 165 2.14 -31.21 -10.88
N CYS A 166 1.78 -30.72 -9.70
CA CYS A 166 1.65 -29.28 -9.49
C CYS A 166 3.01 -28.58 -9.64
N TYR A 167 4.07 -29.21 -9.15
CA TYR A 167 5.45 -28.75 -9.32
C TYR A 167 5.84 -28.60 -10.80
N GLN A 168 5.55 -29.62 -11.61
CA GLN A 168 5.80 -29.59 -13.05
C GLN A 168 4.98 -28.51 -13.76
N LEU A 169 3.70 -28.35 -13.42
CA LEU A 169 2.84 -27.33 -14.01
C LEU A 169 3.31 -25.91 -13.68
N TYR A 170 3.77 -25.67 -12.45
CA TYR A 170 4.32 -24.38 -12.04
C TYR A 170 5.60 -24.04 -12.82
N GLN A 171 6.49 -25.03 -12.98
CA GLN A 171 7.68 -24.88 -13.82
C GLN A 171 7.34 -24.62 -15.28
N GLU A 172 6.42 -25.40 -15.86
CA GLU A 172 5.96 -25.25 -17.25
C GLU A 172 5.36 -23.85 -17.47
N TRP A 173 4.55 -23.37 -16.53
CA TRP A 173 3.93 -22.05 -16.60
C TRP A 173 4.96 -20.91 -16.66
N HIS A 174 5.92 -20.91 -15.73
CA HIS A 174 6.93 -19.86 -15.64
C HIS A 174 8.13 -20.10 -16.57
N GLY A 175 8.17 -21.23 -17.28
CA GLY A 175 9.30 -21.61 -18.13
C GLY A 175 10.59 -21.93 -17.35
N LEU A 176 10.46 -22.45 -16.12
CA LEU A 176 11.59 -22.66 -15.21
C LEU A 176 12.24 -24.03 -15.41
N LYS A 177 13.45 -24.04 -15.93
CA LYS A 177 14.32 -25.23 -15.96
C LYS A 177 15.24 -25.24 -14.74
N ARG A 178 15.66 -26.44 -14.32
CA ARG A 178 16.67 -26.61 -13.28
C ARG A 178 17.99 -25.95 -13.68
N MET A 179 18.53 -25.09 -12.82
CA MET A 179 19.85 -24.49 -12.99
C MET A 179 20.93 -25.57 -12.83
N SER A 180 22.01 -25.47 -13.60
CA SER A 180 23.05 -26.52 -13.69
C SER A 180 23.70 -26.85 -12.34
N TYR A 181 23.84 -25.86 -11.48
CA TYR A 181 24.45 -25.96 -10.16
C TYR A 181 23.50 -26.39 -9.04
N LEU A 182 22.20 -26.59 -9.34
CA LEU A 182 21.23 -27.07 -8.36
C LEU A 182 21.01 -28.57 -8.52
N ASP A 183 21.09 -29.31 -7.41
CA ASP A 183 20.62 -30.70 -7.40
C ASP A 183 19.08 -30.77 -7.49
N ARG A 184 18.52 -31.99 -7.52
CA ARG A 184 17.05 -32.17 -7.62
C ARG A 184 16.30 -31.66 -6.39
N THR A 185 16.87 -31.84 -5.21
CA THR A 185 16.30 -31.44 -3.92
C THR A 185 16.34 -29.93 -3.77
N GLU A 186 17.48 -29.32 -4.10
CA GLU A 186 17.71 -27.89 -4.08
C GLU A 186 16.81 -27.15 -5.07
N HIS A 187 16.74 -27.63 -6.31
CA HIS A 187 15.82 -27.10 -7.32
C HIS A 187 14.37 -27.18 -6.85
N ARG A 188 14.00 -28.30 -6.22
CA ARG A 188 12.66 -28.49 -5.69
C ARG A 188 12.34 -27.50 -4.55
N SER A 189 13.29 -27.34 -3.62
CA SER A 189 13.22 -26.36 -2.53
C SER A 189 13.08 -24.92 -3.05
N TRP A 190 13.82 -24.59 -4.10
CA TRP A 190 13.73 -23.28 -4.74
C TRP A 190 12.32 -23.01 -5.29
N ILE A 191 11.73 -23.93 -6.06
CA ILE A 191 10.36 -23.73 -6.56
C ILE A 191 9.38 -23.52 -5.41
N TYR A 192 9.48 -24.27 -4.31
CA TYR A 192 8.63 -24.02 -3.14
C TYR A 192 8.84 -22.65 -2.53
N SER A 193 10.09 -22.18 -2.45
CA SER A 193 10.38 -20.81 -2.01
C SER A 193 9.74 -19.77 -2.94
N LEU A 194 9.69 -20.02 -4.25
CA LEU A 194 9.03 -19.12 -5.22
C LEU A 194 7.53 -19.06 -5.01
N VAL A 195 6.87 -20.19 -4.77
CA VAL A 195 5.42 -20.20 -4.53
C VAL A 195 5.07 -19.41 -3.26
N LYS A 196 5.88 -19.54 -2.20
CA LYS A 196 5.74 -18.73 -0.97
C LYS A 196 5.93 -17.24 -1.26
N GLU A 197 6.93 -16.92 -2.08
CA GLU A 197 7.25 -15.55 -2.44
C GLU A 197 6.16 -14.92 -3.32
N GLU A 198 5.61 -15.67 -4.28
CA GLU A 198 4.45 -15.25 -5.07
C GLU A 198 3.25 -14.92 -4.17
N ARG A 199 2.93 -15.79 -3.20
CA ARG A 199 1.86 -15.52 -2.24
C ARG A 199 2.13 -14.24 -1.44
N ARG A 200 3.35 -14.03 -0.98
CA ARG A 200 3.75 -12.80 -0.28
C ARG A 200 3.51 -11.56 -1.15
N LEU A 201 3.93 -11.62 -2.42
CA LEU A 201 3.76 -10.51 -3.36
C LEU A 201 2.26 -10.23 -3.64
N ARG A 202 1.43 -11.27 -3.79
CA ARG A 202 -0.03 -11.11 -3.95
C ARG A 202 -0.68 -10.45 -2.74
N VAL A 203 -0.32 -10.88 -1.53
CA VAL A 203 -0.79 -10.27 -0.28
C VAL A 203 -0.36 -8.80 -0.19
N ALA A 204 0.81 -8.45 -0.73
CA ALA A 204 1.28 -7.07 -0.85
C ALA A 204 0.62 -6.29 -2.01
N GLY A 205 -0.39 -6.84 -2.69
CA GLY A 205 -1.16 -6.16 -3.74
C GLY A 205 -0.57 -6.24 -5.15
N TRP A 206 0.52 -6.98 -5.36
CA TRP A 206 1.08 -7.17 -6.70
C TRP A 206 0.15 -8.02 -7.57
N GLN A 207 0.04 -7.63 -8.85
CA GLN A 207 -0.73 -8.38 -9.84
C GLN A 207 0.14 -9.37 -10.62
N GLY A 208 -0.50 -10.34 -11.28
CA GLY A 208 0.17 -11.47 -11.95
C GLY A 208 1.30 -11.09 -12.90
N ALA A 209 1.16 -10.02 -13.69
CA ALA A 209 2.21 -9.57 -14.60
C ALA A 209 3.45 -8.96 -13.88
N GLY A 210 3.24 -8.28 -12.75
CA GLY A 210 4.34 -7.79 -11.90
C GLY A 210 5.06 -8.94 -11.20
N ILE A 211 4.33 -9.95 -10.75
CA ILE A 211 4.91 -11.15 -10.13
C ILE A 211 5.66 -12.01 -11.18
N GLU A 212 5.11 -12.16 -12.38
CA GLU A 212 5.81 -12.84 -13.48
C GLU A 212 7.14 -12.14 -13.80
N ARG A 213 7.18 -10.81 -13.72
CA ARG A 213 8.42 -10.05 -13.88
C ARG A 213 9.44 -10.39 -12.79
N TYR A 214 9.03 -10.41 -11.53
CA TYR A 214 9.88 -10.81 -10.41
C TYR A 214 10.51 -12.19 -10.63
N ILE A 215 9.68 -13.19 -10.92
CA ILE A 215 10.10 -14.58 -11.10
C ILE A 215 11.06 -14.69 -12.30
N ARG A 216 10.76 -14.02 -13.39
CA ARG A 216 11.57 -14.06 -14.62
C ARG A 216 12.95 -13.45 -14.41
N VAL A 217 13.04 -12.28 -13.77
CA VAL A 217 14.34 -11.62 -13.54
C VAL A 217 15.18 -12.44 -12.56
N LEU A 218 14.58 -12.93 -11.46
CA LEU A 218 15.26 -13.80 -10.50
C LEU A 218 15.79 -15.08 -11.19
N TYR A 219 15.00 -15.66 -12.09
CA TYR A 219 15.42 -16.83 -12.85
C TYR A 219 16.60 -16.52 -13.77
N GLN A 220 16.52 -15.46 -14.56
CA GLN A 220 17.55 -15.06 -15.52
C GLN A 220 18.87 -14.75 -14.83
N GLU A 221 18.86 -13.96 -13.76
CA GLU A 221 20.07 -13.65 -13.00
C GLU A 221 20.61 -14.88 -12.26
N GLY A 222 19.72 -15.74 -11.74
CA GLY A 222 20.11 -16.99 -11.13
C GLY A 222 20.83 -17.94 -12.09
N GLN A 223 20.43 -17.98 -13.37
CA GLN A 223 21.12 -18.81 -14.38
C GLN A 223 22.58 -18.40 -14.61
N CYS A 224 22.95 -17.15 -14.32
CA CYS A 224 24.31 -16.63 -14.49
C CYS A 224 25.23 -16.94 -13.29
N LEU A 225 24.72 -17.57 -12.23
CA LEU A 225 25.51 -17.90 -11.04
C LEU A 225 26.19 -19.26 -11.16
N GLU A 226 27.21 -19.47 -10.32
CA GLU A 226 28.03 -20.68 -10.35
C GLU A 226 27.65 -21.70 -9.29
N ASN A 227 26.92 -21.29 -8.24
CA ASN A 227 26.62 -22.15 -7.10
C ASN A 227 25.34 -21.76 -6.36
N HIS A 228 24.82 -22.71 -5.57
CA HIS A 228 23.61 -22.58 -4.77
C HIS A 228 23.68 -21.42 -3.75
N GLN A 229 24.82 -21.21 -3.10
CA GLN A 229 24.96 -20.18 -2.06
C GLN A 229 24.81 -18.76 -2.62
N SER A 230 25.41 -18.48 -3.78
CA SER A 230 25.20 -17.22 -4.49
C SER A 230 23.74 -17.04 -4.87
N PHE A 231 23.05 -18.11 -5.24
CA PHE A 231 21.63 -18.06 -5.59
C PHE A 231 20.74 -17.74 -4.38
N LEU A 232 21.00 -18.31 -3.21
CA LEU A 232 20.28 -17.95 -1.98
C LEU A 232 20.46 -16.47 -1.63
N LYS A 233 21.67 -15.93 -1.79
CA LYS A 233 21.94 -14.48 -1.60
C LYS A 233 21.14 -13.63 -2.58
N LEU A 234 21.07 -14.03 -3.86
CA LEU A 234 20.26 -13.37 -4.87
C LEU A 234 18.77 -13.37 -4.48
N GLN A 235 18.24 -14.51 -4.05
CA GLN A 235 16.84 -14.62 -3.60
C GLN A 235 16.54 -13.69 -2.42
N GLN A 236 17.44 -13.62 -1.44
CA GLN A 236 17.31 -12.72 -0.30
C GLN A 236 17.36 -11.25 -0.73
N HIS A 237 18.29 -10.89 -1.61
CA HIS A 237 18.40 -9.55 -2.15
C HIS A 237 17.13 -9.14 -2.91
N PHE A 238 16.62 -10.00 -3.79
CA PHE A 238 15.38 -9.76 -4.54
C PHE A 238 14.17 -9.55 -3.64
N ARG A 239 14.06 -10.37 -2.59
CA ARG A 239 13.00 -10.21 -1.59
C ARG A 239 13.08 -8.84 -0.92
N GLN A 240 14.27 -8.37 -0.56
CA GLN A 240 14.47 -7.05 0.04
C GLN A 240 14.17 -5.92 -0.97
N GLU A 241 14.75 -5.98 -2.17
CA GLU A 241 14.58 -4.98 -3.23
C GLU A 241 13.11 -4.82 -3.65
N SER A 242 12.35 -5.91 -3.69
CA SER A 242 10.91 -5.88 -4.00
C SER A 242 10.06 -5.18 -2.94
N CYS A 243 10.62 -4.94 -1.75
CA CYS A 243 10.00 -4.16 -0.66
C CYS A 243 10.48 -2.70 -0.60
N LEU A 244 11.40 -2.32 -1.50
CA LEU A 244 11.92 -0.96 -1.63
C LEU A 244 11.22 -0.25 -2.79
N VAL A 245 10.20 0.53 -2.48
CA VAL A 245 9.44 1.32 -3.46
C VAL A 245 10.39 2.22 -4.23
N GLY A 246 10.43 2.04 -5.54
CA GLY A 246 11.30 2.78 -6.46
C GLY A 246 12.69 2.20 -6.67
N SER A 247 13.01 1.02 -6.11
CA SER A 247 14.18 0.23 -6.53
C SER A 247 14.07 -0.23 -7.99
N ALA A 248 15.18 -0.67 -8.59
CA ALA A 248 15.19 -1.12 -9.98
C ALA A 248 14.26 -2.33 -10.21
N LEU A 249 14.30 -3.32 -9.31
CA LEU A 249 13.41 -4.48 -9.37
C LEU A 249 11.94 -4.05 -9.18
N TYR A 250 11.65 -3.23 -8.17
CA TYR A 250 10.31 -2.73 -7.89
C TYR A 250 9.74 -1.98 -9.10
N LEU A 251 10.50 -1.06 -9.69
CA LEU A 251 10.11 -0.34 -10.90
C LEU A 251 9.76 -1.31 -12.03
N SER A 252 10.61 -2.30 -12.27
CA SER A 252 10.37 -3.27 -13.36
C SER A 252 9.07 -4.06 -13.16
N MET A 253 8.72 -4.40 -11.90
CA MET A 253 7.46 -5.04 -11.55
C MET A 253 6.27 -4.07 -11.68
N TYR A 254 6.46 -2.82 -11.26
CA TYR A 254 5.46 -1.76 -11.33
C TYR A 254 5.06 -1.45 -12.78
N GLU A 255 6.02 -1.33 -13.69
CA GLU A 255 5.76 -1.11 -15.12
C GLU A 255 4.94 -2.24 -15.76
N ARG A 256 5.08 -3.47 -15.25
CA ARG A 256 4.33 -4.64 -15.76
C ARG A 256 2.96 -4.81 -15.13
N THR A 257 2.69 -4.16 -14.00
CA THR A 257 1.38 -4.22 -13.33
C THR A 257 0.31 -3.63 -14.25
N ALA A 258 -0.82 -4.33 -14.37
CA ALA A 258 -1.78 -4.13 -15.46
C ALA A 258 -2.30 -2.68 -15.53
N GLU A 259 -2.51 -2.23 -16.77
CA GLU A 259 -3.06 -0.93 -17.12
C GLU A 259 -4.23 -1.15 -18.09
N GLY A 260 -5.18 -0.21 -18.15
CA GLY A 260 -6.21 -0.22 -19.20
C GLY A 260 -7.50 0.43 -18.79
N THR A 261 -8.04 0.08 -17.63
CA THR A 261 -9.23 0.74 -17.06
C THR A 261 -8.84 1.83 -16.05
N PRO A 262 -9.65 2.90 -15.89
CA PRO A 262 -9.43 3.91 -14.84
C PRO A 262 -9.27 3.29 -13.45
N THR A 263 -10.09 2.29 -13.11
CA THR A 263 -10.01 1.60 -11.81
C THR A 263 -8.70 0.84 -11.62
N GLN A 264 -8.16 0.21 -12.66
CA GLN A 264 -6.84 -0.45 -12.58
C GLN A 264 -5.72 0.57 -12.40
N LEU A 265 -5.78 1.71 -13.09
CA LEU A 265 -4.81 2.80 -12.93
C LEU A 265 -4.88 3.42 -11.53
N GLN A 266 -6.08 3.59 -10.97
CA GLN A 266 -6.26 4.06 -9.59
C GLN A 266 -5.69 3.08 -8.57
N LYS A 267 -5.93 1.77 -8.73
CA LYS A 267 -5.32 0.73 -7.88
C LYS A 267 -3.79 0.72 -8.02
N LYS A 268 -3.28 0.89 -9.24
CA LYS A 268 -1.83 0.96 -9.51
C LYS A 268 -1.20 2.20 -8.86
N ALA A 269 -1.86 3.35 -8.93
CA ALA A 269 -1.43 4.58 -8.26
C ALA A 269 -1.47 4.44 -6.73
N GLN A 270 -2.44 3.71 -6.18
CA GLN A 270 -2.54 3.51 -4.74
C GLN A 270 -1.55 2.45 -4.19
N LEU A 271 -1.11 1.51 -5.04
CA LEU A 271 -0.27 0.36 -4.63
C LEU A 271 0.97 0.73 -3.79
N PRO A 272 1.81 1.72 -4.17
CA PRO A 272 2.95 2.10 -3.35
C PRO A 272 2.56 2.59 -1.95
N ILE A 273 1.46 3.34 -1.85
CA ILE A 273 0.96 3.89 -0.58
C ILE A 273 0.44 2.76 0.32
N ASP A 274 -0.32 1.82 -0.24
CA ASP A 274 -0.84 0.66 0.50
C ASP A 274 0.29 -0.22 1.04
N GLN A 275 1.33 -0.44 0.24
CA GLN A 275 2.51 -1.22 0.64
C GLN A 275 3.33 -0.53 1.73
N LEU A 276 3.43 0.81 1.65
CA LEU A 276 4.00 1.66 2.71
C LEU A 276 3.06 1.76 3.94
N GLY A 277 1.91 1.07 3.94
CA GLY A 277 0.93 1.04 5.03
C GLY A 277 0.31 2.40 5.29
N GLY A 278 -0.09 3.07 4.21
CA GLY A 278 -0.69 4.41 4.22
C GLY A 278 -2.08 4.44 4.83
N PHE A 279 -2.31 5.34 5.78
CA PHE A 279 -3.63 5.68 6.32
C PHE A 279 -3.72 7.17 6.64
N ILE A 280 -4.93 7.75 6.63
CA ILE A 280 -5.17 9.12 7.07
C ILE A 280 -5.53 9.08 8.56
N ASP A 281 -4.81 9.82 9.41
CA ASP A 281 -5.09 9.90 10.84
C ASP A 281 -6.20 10.92 11.19
N GLU A 282 -6.49 11.08 12.48
CA GLU A 282 -7.53 11.97 13.00
C GLU A 282 -7.27 13.45 12.68
N GLN A 283 -5.99 13.83 12.54
CA GLN A 283 -5.54 15.17 12.16
C GLN A 283 -5.51 15.36 10.64
N GLY A 284 -5.97 14.35 9.90
CA GLY A 284 -6.06 14.37 8.46
C GLY A 284 -4.70 14.26 7.77
N MET A 285 -3.67 13.73 8.44
CA MET A 285 -2.33 13.53 7.90
C MET A 285 -2.18 12.09 7.39
N LEU A 286 -1.59 11.93 6.21
CA LEU A 286 -1.12 10.63 5.74
C LEU A 286 0.00 10.16 6.65
N GLN A 287 -0.15 8.95 7.18
CA GLN A 287 0.83 8.22 7.97
C GLN A 287 1.24 6.97 7.21
N LEU A 288 2.52 6.59 7.28
CA LEU A 288 3.05 5.39 6.64
C LEU A 288 3.56 4.43 7.74
N SER A 289 3.03 3.21 7.78
CA SER A 289 3.28 2.23 8.86
C SER A 289 3.59 0.81 8.37
N GLY A 290 3.65 0.63 7.05
CA GLY A 290 3.78 -0.66 6.41
C GLY A 290 5.20 -1.21 6.41
N PRO A 291 5.36 -2.49 5.99
CA PRO A 291 6.66 -3.15 5.97
C PRO A 291 7.56 -2.72 4.81
N TYR A 292 7.02 -2.02 3.80
CA TYR A 292 7.80 -1.47 2.68
C TYR A 292 8.44 -0.14 3.07
N GLN A 293 9.45 0.25 2.32
CA GLN A 293 10.13 1.55 2.47
C GLN A 293 10.37 2.18 1.10
N LEU A 294 10.51 3.50 1.05
CA LEU A 294 11.07 4.14 -0.14
C LEU A 294 12.54 3.74 -0.26
N SER A 295 13.00 3.41 -1.47
CA SER A 295 14.40 3.08 -1.69
C SER A 295 15.30 4.27 -1.33
N THR A 296 16.39 4.03 -0.60
CA THR A 296 17.40 5.05 -0.31
C THR A 296 18.13 5.54 -1.58
N HIS A 297 18.05 4.76 -2.66
CA HIS A 297 18.57 5.09 -3.98
C HIS A 297 17.53 5.76 -4.90
N LEU A 298 16.32 6.05 -4.40
CA LEU A 298 15.30 6.75 -5.17
C LEU A 298 15.70 8.22 -5.37
N ALA A 299 16.30 8.52 -6.50
CA ALA A 299 16.77 9.85 -6.88
C ALA A 299 15.61 10.79 -7.30
N PRO A 300 15.77 12.13 -7.16
CA PRO A 300 14.74 13.13 -7.47
C PRO A 300 14.21 13.14 -8.92
N ASP A 301 14.96 12.55 -9.82
CA ASP A 301 14.79 12.48 -11.27
C ASP A 301 14.61 11.04 -11.74
N SER A 302 14.40 10.10 -10.81
CA SER A 302 14.35 8.68 -11.13
C SER A 302 13.18 8.33 -12.04
N GLN A 303 13.40 7.31 -12.88
CA GLN A 303 12.38 6.78 -13.78
C GLN A 303 11.13 6.32 -13.02
N PHE A 304 11.26 5.83 -11.77
CA PHE A 304 10.11 5.45 -10.96
C PHE A 304 9.19 6.64 -10.68
N LEU A 305 9.73 7.80 -10.31
CA LEU A 305 8.92 8.99 -10.04
C LEU A 305 8.17 9.45 -11.30
N GLU A 306 8.81 9.37 -12.47
CA GLU A 306 8.16 9.67 -13.75
C GLU A 306 7.01 8.71 -14.05
N ARG A 307 7.24 7.40 -13.91
CA ARG A 307 6.21 6.38 -14.11
C ARG A 307 5.06 6.49 -13.12
N TYR A 308 5.36 6.81 -11.87
CA TYR A 308 4.36 7.00 -10.83
C TYR A 308 3.50 8.25 -11.13
N ALA A 309 4.13 9.37 -11.47
CA ALA A 309 3.43 10.60 -11.86
C ALA A 309 2.54 10.40 -13.10
N GLU A 310 3.06 9.71 -14.12
CA GLU A 310 2.28 9.33 -15.31
C GLU A 310 1.08 8.44 -14.95
N THR A 311 1.26 7.49 -14.02
CA THR A 311 0.15 6.64 -13.54
C THR A 311 -0.92 7.47 -12.86
N VAL A 312 -0.55 8.40 -11.96
CA VAL A 312 -1.49 9.27 -11.25
C VAL A 312 -2.25 10.16 -12.24
N LYS A 313 -1.54 10.78 -13.19
CA LYS A 313 -2.14 11.61 -14.24
C LYS A 313 -3.18 10.85 -15.06
N ARG A 314 -2.88 9.60 -15.45
CA ARG A 314 -3.79 8.74 -16.20
C ARG A 314 -4.94 8.19 -15.34
N ALA A 315 -4.71 7.94 -14.05
CA ALA A 315 -5.71 7.46 -13.10
C ALA A 315 -6.74 8.56 -12.75
N TYR A 316 -6.31 9.82 -12.76
CA TYR A 316 -7.11 10.96 -12.33
C TYR A 316 -7.10 12.09 -13.39
N PRO A 317 -7.67 11.86 -14.59
CA PRO A 317 -7.62 12.83 -15.69
C PRO A 317 -8.36 14.15 -15.38
N GLN A 318 -9.29 14.15 -14.42
CA GLN A 318 -9.99 15.35 -13.96
C GLN A 318 -9.30 16.03 -12.75
N GLY A 319 -8.08 15.61 -12.41
CA GLY A 319 -7.36 16.07 -11.23
C GLY A 319 -7.67 15.27 -9.97
N LEU A 320 -7.05 15.69 -8.86
CA LEU A 320 -7.30 15.16 -7.52
C LEU A 320 -8.40 15.98 -6.83
N LEU A 321 -9.57 16.06 -7.48
CA LEU A 321 -10.74 16.78 -6.98
C LEU A 321 -11.85 15.76 -6.65
N PRO A 322 -12.11 15.45 -5.36
CA PRO A 322 -13.05 14.40 -4.97
C PRO A 322 -14.45 14.54 -5.60
N ALA A 323 -14.97 15.77 -5.67
CA ALA A 323 -16.26 16.07 -6.28
C ALA A 323 -16.35 15.66 -7.76
N SER A 324 -15.25 15.72 -8.51
CA SER A 324 -15.22 15.31 -9.94
C SER A 324 -15.47 13.82 -10.13
N TYR A 325 -15.34 13.02 -9.07
CA TYR A 325 -15.60 11.58 -9.07
C TYR A 325 -16.83 11.20 -8.23
N GLY A 326 -17.60 12.18 -7.76
CA GLY A 326 -18.76 11.95 -6.89
C GLY A 326 -18.40 11.40 -5.51
N PHE A 327 -17.17 11.65 -5.03
CA PHE A 327 -16.75 11.19 -3.70
C PHE A 327 -17.15 12.20 -2.62
N GLU A 328 -18.07 11.77 -1.76
CA GLU A 328 -18.44 12.50 -0.56
C GLU A 328 -17.26 12.64 0.42
N PRO A 329 -17.21 13.71 1.22
CA PRO A 329 -16.22 13.86 2.29
C PRO A 329 -16.14 12.61 3.16
N ASN A 330 -14.91 12.18 3.45
CA ASN A 330 -14.59 10.99 4.25
C ASN A 330 -14.98 9.63 3.65
N SER A 331 -15.56 9.57 2.45
CA SER A 331 -15.75 8.30 1.74
C SER A 331 -14.41 7.62 1.43
N PRO A 332 -14.37 6.29 1.20
CA PRO A 332 -13.14 5.60 0.84
C PRO A 332 -12.41 6.24 -0.36
N GLY A 333 -13.15 6.64 -1.41
CA GLY A 333 -12.57 7.33 -2.57
C GLY A 333 -12.00 8.70 -2.23
N TYR A 334 -12.65 9.46 -1.34
CA TYR A 334 -12.11 10.72 -0.83
C TYR A 334 -10.79 10.49 -0.07
N GLN A 335 -10.72 9.47 0.79
CA GLN A 335 -9.50 9.14 1.53
C GLN A 335 -8.37 8.74 0.57
N THR A 336 -8.64 7.92 -0.44
CA THR A 336 -7.67 7.55 -1.48
C THR A 336 -7.12 8.79 -2.19
N ILE A 337 -7.97 9.72 -2.64
CA ILE A 337 -7.48 10.98 -3.26
C ILE A 337 -6.63 11.79 -2.30
N LYS A 338 -7.03 11.87 -1.02
CA LYS A 338 -6.28 12.57 0.02
C LYS A 338 -4.91 11.93 0.28
N GLN A 339 -4.84 10.60 0.31
CA GLN A 339 -3.58 9.86 0.43
C GLN A 339 -2.67 10.14 -0.77
N ILE A 340 -3.17 10.03 -2.01
CA ILE A 340 -2.41 10.34 -3.23
C ILE A 340 -1.90 11.78 -3.18
N HIS A 341 -2.75 12.74 -2.83
CA HIS A 341 -2.34 14.14 -2.71
C HIS A 341 -1.22 14.33 -1.68
N GLN A 342 -1.35 13.76 -0.48
CA GLN A 342 -0.35 13.95 0.59
C GLN A 342 0.91 13.10 0.38
N PHE A 343 0.86 12.02 -0.40
CA PHE A 343 2.04 11.21 -0.68
C PHE A 343 3.14 12.00 -1.39
N ARG A 344 2.79 13.06 -2.13
CA ARG A 344 3.71 14.05 -2.69
C ARG A 344 4.68 14.64 -1.65
N MET A 345 4.24 14.81 -0.41
CA MET A 345 5.09 15.29 0.69
C MET A 345 6.17 14.27 1.06
N TYR A 346 5.85 12.97 1.03
CA TYR A 346 6.79 11.90 1.34
C TYR A 346 7.80 11.67 0.22
N LEU A 347 7.38 11.85 -1.04
CA LEU A 347 8.31 11.86 -2.18
C LEU A 347 9.26 13.06 -2.12
N ASP A 348 8.76 14.24 -1.76
CA ASP A 348 9.59 15.43 -1.49
C ASP A 348 10.62 15.18 -0.38
N ARG A 349 10.21 14.54 0.73
CA ARG A 349 11.12 14.12 1.81
C ARG A 349 12.26 13.27 1.27
N GLN A 350 11.92 12.27 0.46
CA GLN A 350 12.88 11.35 -0.13
C GLN A 350 13.86 12.10 -1.03
N ASN A 351 13.39 13.03 -1.85
CA ASN A 351 14.24 13.83 -2.74
C ASN A 351 15.25 14.68 -1.96
N ILE A 352 14.77 15.41 -0.95
CA ILE A 352 15.61 16.24 -0.07
C ILE A 352 16.68 15.40 0.61
N TYR A 353 16.29 14.25 1.17
CA TYR A 353 17.23 13.38 1.88
C TYR A 353 18.19 12.65 0.97
N TYR A 354 17.77 12.29 -0.24
CA TYR A 354 18.66 11.72 -1.25
C TYR A 354 19.81 12.69 -1.54
N ILE A 355 19.52 13.97 -1.79
CA ILE A 355 20.56 14.99 -2.04
C ILE A 355 21.47 15.13 -0.81
N ARG A 356 20.89 15.28 0.37
CA ARG A 356 21.64 15.47 1.63
C ARG A 356 22.59 14.32 1.96
N ALA A 357 22.20 13.09 1.63
CA ALA A 357 22.91 11.86 1.99
C ALA A 357 23.94 11.40 0.95
N ASN A 358 23.71 11.67 -0.34
CA ASN A 358 24.55 11.12 -1.43
C ASN A 358 25.57 12.12 -1.99
N TYR A 359 25.46 13.41 -1.66
CA TYR A 359 26.32 14.45 -2.20
C TYR A 359 27.00 15.27 -1.10
N SER A 360 28.26 15.63 -1.37
CA SER A 360 29.08 16.48 -0.51
C SER A 360 28.91 17.95 -0.91
N GLY A 361 28.95 18.84 0.08
CA GLY A 361 28.78 20.28 -0.10
C GLY A 361 28.66 20.97 1.26
N ALA A 362 29.03 22.25 1.35
CA ALA A 362 28.93 23.02 2.59
C ALA A 362 27.47 23.35 2.93
N THR A 363 26.66 23.60 1.90
CA THR A 363 25.22 23.88 2.00
C THR A 363 24.38 22.81 1.28
N ASP A 364 23.07 22.80 1.51
CA ASP A 364 22.16 21.91 0.75
C ASP A 364 22.16 22.27 -0.74
N TYR A 365 22.30 23.55 -1.08
CA TYR A 365 22.42 24.03 -2.45
C TYR A 365 23.70 23.51 -3.13
N ASP A 366 24.85 23.53 -2.46
CA ASP A 366 26.09 22.97 -3.01
C ASP A 366 25.94 21.48 -3.33
N LYS A 367 25.23 20.74 -2.47
CA LYS A 367 24.92 19.32 -2.68
C LYS A 367 23.99 19.12 -3.88
N LEU A 368 23.02 20.00 -4.07
CA LEU A 368 22.12 19.98 -5.24
C LEU A 368 22.88 20.24 -6.54
N LEU A 369 23.83 21.18 -6.54
CA LEU A 369 24.72 21.44 -7.69
C LEU A 369 25.65 20.26 -7.96
N ALA A 370 26.17 19.59 -6.92
CA ALA A 370 26.96 18.38 -7.08
C ALA A 370 26.14 17.22 -7.70
N PHE A 371 24.87 17.09 -7.32
CA PHE A 371 23.93 16.17 -7.94
C PHE A 371 23.71 16.48 -9.43
N GLU A 372 23.43 17.75 -9.77
CA GLU A 372 23.27 18.19 -11.16
C GLU A 372 24.52 17.90 -11.99
N LYS A 373 25.71 18.22 -11.47
CA LYS A 373 26.99 17.95 -12.14
C LYS A 373 27.18 16.46 -12.43
N ALA A 374 26.93 15.60 -11.46
CA ALA A 374 27.01 14.14 -11.64
C ALA A 374 26.03 13.65 -12.71
N ARG A 375 24.82 14.20 -12.74
CA ARG A 375 23.82 13.94 -13.79
C ARG A 375 24.28 14.39 -15.17
N MET A 376 24.81 15.61 -15.30
CA MET A 376 25.27 16.16 -16.58
C MET A 376 26.40 15.33 -17.19
N THR A 377 27.26 14.71 -16.37
CA THR A 377 28.27 13.77 -16.84
C THR A 377 27.67 12.56 -17.56
N VAL A 378 26.46 12.14 -17.17
CA VAL A 378 25.76 10.97 -17.76
C VAL A 378 24.82 11.38 -18.90
N LEU A 379 24.16 12.54 -18.81
CA LEU A 379 23.04 12.92 -19.68
C LEU A 379 23.29 14.16 -20.57
N GLY A 380 24.46 14.80 -20.44
CA GLY A 380 24.80 16.04 -21.15
C GLY A 380 23.94 17.24 -20.71
N GLU A 381 23.77 18.22 -21.60
CA GLU A 381 23.04 19.49 -21.33
C GLU A 381 21.55 19.30 -21.01
N LYS A 382 20.97 18.13 -21.31
CA LYS A 382 19.59 17.78 -20.94
C LYS A 382 19.38 17.56 -19.43
N GLY A 383 20.45 17.69 -18.64
CA GLY A 383 20.47 17.47 -17.20
C GLY A 383 20.19 18.68 -16.31
N GLN A 384 20.04 19.89 -16.88
CA GLN A 384 20.03 21.13 -16.11
C GLN A 384 18.81 21.29 -15.19
N LEU A 385 19.03 21.91 -14.04
CA LEU A 385 18.01 22.37 -13.10
C LEU A 385 17.25 23.58 -13.67
N ASP A 386 15.98 23.68 -13.33
CA ASP A 386 15.11 24.79 -13.75
C ASP A 386 14.99 25.85 -12.64
N TYR A 387 15.56 27.02 -12.92
CA TYR A 387 15.56 28.20 -12.04
C TYR A 387 14.48 29.22 -12.40
N ARG A 388 13.71 29.00 -13.47
CA ARG A 388 12.75 29.99 -14.02
C ARG A 388 11.39 29.96 -13.34
N SER A 389 11.23 29.11 -12.32
CA SER A 389 9.96 28.90 -11.64
C SER A 389 9.72 29.97 -10.60
N ASN A 390 8.51 30.55 -10.58
CA ASN A 390 8.16 31.57 -9.60
C ASN A 390 8.16 30.99 -8.18
N ALA A 391 8.93 31.61 -7.27
CA ALA A 391 9.05 31.21 -5.87
C ALA A 391 8.07 31.93 -4.93
N HIS A 392 7.17 32.77 -5.45
CA HIS A 392 6.32 33.67 -4.66
C HIS A 392 5.48 32.94 -3.58
N PHE A 393 4.98 31.73 -3.86
CA PHE A 393 4.21 30.94 -2.88
C PHE A 393 5.04 30.40 -1.70
N HIS A 394 6.37 30.49 -1.79
CA HIS A 394 7.36 30.02 -0.83
C HIS A 394 8.07 31.16 -0.10
N ASN A 395 7.59 32.39 -0.27
CA ASN A 395 8.13 33.58 0.37
C ASN A 395 7.05 34.21 1.29
N ARG A 396 6.39 33.40 2.13
CA ARG A 396 5.28 33.87 2.95
C ARG A 396 5.73 34.78 4.08
N THR A 397 4.88 35.74 4.43
CA THR A 397 5.10 36.63 5.57
C THR A 397 3.99 36.49 6.60
N SER A 398 4.35 36.81 7.85
CA SER A 398 3.37 36.88 8.92
C SER A 398 2.31 37.90 8.55
N ARG A 399 1.04 37.60 8.82
CA ARG A 399 -0.06 38.55 8.58
C ARG A 399 0.13 39.90 9.26
N ARG A 400 0.97 39.97 10.31
CA ARG A 400 1.25 41.17 11.11
C ARG A 400 2.43 41.99 10.60
N LEU A 401 3.20 41.50 9.62
CA LEU A 401 4.43 42.15 9.15
C LEU A 401 4.33 42.52 7.66
N PRO A 402 5.06 43.57 7.23
CA PRO A 402 5.20 43.89 5.82
C PRO A 402 6.00 42.81 5.07
N PHE A 403 5.88 42.80 3.75
CA PHE A 403 6.68 41.92 2.89
C PHE A 403 8.08 42.49 2.69
N HIS A 404 9.11 41.65 2.81
CA HIS A 404 10.52 42.05 2.77
C HIS A 404 11.27 41.51 1.54
N GLY A 405 10.55 41.12 0.48
CA GLY A 405 11.16 40.60 -0.75
C GLY A 405 11.41 39.09 -0.73
N GLN A 406 12.01 38.61 -1.83
CA GLN A 406 12.34 37.21 -2.04
C GLN A 406 13.57 36.79 -1.22
N HIS A 407 13.37 35.80 -0.35
CA HIS A 407 14.39 35.18 0.50
C HIS A 407 14.58 33.69 0.21
N ASN A 408 13.66 33.09 -0.56
CA ASN A 408 13.71 31.72 -1.02
C ASN A 408 13.59 31.64 -2.54
N ASP A 409 14.45 30.82 -3.15
CA ASP A 409 14.41 30.46 -4.57
C ASP A 409 13.73 29.09 -4.74
N LYS A 410 13.09 28.90 -5.89
CA LYS A 410 12.46 27.63 -6.27
C LYS A 410 13.22 27.03 -7.44
N ILE A 411 13.78 25.85 -7.24
CA ILE A 411 14.60 25.14 -8.23
C ILE A 411 13.93 23.79 -8.52
N LYS A 412 13.69 23.45 -9.79
CA LYS A 412 13.14 22.14 -10.15
C LYS A 412 14.19 21.20 -10.73
N SER A 413 13.97 19.90 -10.58
CA SER A 413 14.65 18.88 -11.37
C SER A 413 14.38 19.09 -12.86
N HIS A 414 15.24 18.53 -13.72
CA HIS A 414 15.10 18.66 -15.18
C HIS A 414 13.75 18.16 -15.72
N ASN A 415 13.16 17.11 -15.11
CA ASN A 415 11.84 16.58 -15.48
C ASN A 415 10.69 17.39 -14.85
N GLY A 416 11.00 18.39 -14.02
CA GLY A 416 10.06 19.32 -13.40
C GLY A 416 9.17 18.72 -12.32
N LEU A 417 9.38 17.46 -11.95
CA LEU A 417 8.56 16.75 -10.95
C LEU A 417 9.04 17.03 -9.52
N SER A 418 10.35 17.12 -9.31
CA SER A 418 10.92 17.40 -8.00
C SER A 418 11.27 18.87 -7.88
N GLU A 419 11.00 19.47 -6.72
CA GLU A 419 11.18 20.89 -6.47
C GLU A 419 11.90 21.11 -5.14
N PHE A 420 12.84 22.05 -5.14
CA PHE A 420 13.65 22.40 -3.99
C PHE A 420 13.47 23.89 -3.70
N ILE A 421 13.09 24.21 -2.47
CA ILE A 421 13.05 25.58 -1.99
C ILE A 421 14.36 25.87 -1.27
N VAL A 422 15.15 26.79 -1.80
CA VAL A 422 16.49 27.11 -1.29
C VAL A 422 16.47 28.50 -0.67
N ARG A 423 16.88 28.61 0.59
CA ARG A 423 17.02 29.90 1.25
C ARG A 423 18.27 30.62 0.73
N ARG A 424 18.10 31.83 0.22
CA ARG A 424 19.17 32.62 -0.43
C ARG A 424 20.31 32.98 0.53
N GLN A 425 20.01 33.14 1.82
CA GLN A 425 20.97 33.57 2.82
C GLN A 425 22.09 32.56 3.07
N ASP A 426 21.77 31.27 3.08
CA ASP A 426 22.70 30.21 3.53
C ASP A 426 22.64 28.92 2.71
N GLY A 427 21.89 28.91 1.60
CA GLY A 427 21.78 27.75 0.70
C GLY A 427 21.10 26.54 1.34
N ALA A 428 20.46 26.67 2.50
CA ALA A 428 19.74 25.57 3.14
C ALA A 428 18.42 25.30 2.43
N PHE A 429 17.99 24.03 2.39
CA PHE A 429 16.63 23.72 1.96
C PHE A 429 15.60 24.21 2.98
N VAL A 430 14.52 24.82 2.49
CA VAL A 430 13.34 25.17 3.27
C VAL A 430 12.33 24.05 3.11
N THR A 431 12.21 23.21 4.14
CA THR A 431 11.32 22.06 4.13
C THR A 431 10.57 21.90 5.45
N GLN A 432 9.33 21.42 5.36
CA GLN A 432 8.54 21.03 6.52
C GLN A 432 9.20 19.90 7.33
N TRP A 433 10.01 19.06 6.68
CA TRP A 433 10.63 17.88 7.29
C TRP A 433 11.71 18.22 8.32
N ASP A 434 12.22 19.47 8.30
CA ASP A 434 13.12 20.00 9.34
C ASP A 434 12.35 20.52 10.56
N SER A 435 11.01 20.51 10.53
CA SER A 435 10.14 20.94 11.63
C SER A 435 9.29 19.80 12.19
N LEU A 436 8.80 18.90 11.33
CA LEU A 436 7.98 17.76 11.72
C LEU A 436 8.77 16.76 12.59
N ARG A 437 8.09 16.14 13.55
CA ARG A 437 8.68 15.17 14.49
C ARG A 437 8.09 13.78 14.26
N THR A 438 8.88 12.73 14.45
CA THR A 438 8.33 11.36 14.46
C THR A 438 7.56 11.09 15.75
N VAL A 439 6.64 10.12 15.71
CA VAL A 439 6.05 9.54 16.91
C VAL A 439 7.16 8.84 17.72
N GLY A 440 7.28 9.18 19.01
CA GLY A 440 8.32 8.64 19.91
C GLY A 440 9.65 9.39 19.89
N GLY A 441 9.75 10.52 19.18
CA GLY A 441 10.90 11.44 19.26
C GLY A 441 12.20 10.92 18.63
N GLN A 442 12.16 9.80 17.89
CA GLN A 442 13.33 9.27 17.21
C GLN A 442 13.63 10.03 15.91
N SER A 443 14.91 10.10 15.51
CA SER A 443 15.24 10.65 14.19
C SER A 443 14.57 9.82 13.08
N PHE A 444 14.11 10.49 12.00
CA PHE A 444 13.66 9.81 10.79
C PHE A 444 14.76 8.95 10.17
N PHE A 445 16.03 9.11 10.55
CA PHE A 445 17.15 8.41 9.94
C PHE A 445 17.62 7.19 10.73
N ILE A 446 17.90 6.11 10.02
CA ILE A 446 18.91 5.14 10.44
C ILE A 446 20.24 5.70 9.94
N LYS A 447 21.17 5.98 10.87
CA LYS A 447 22.53 6.37 10.51
C LYS A 447 23.51 5.25 10.86
N GLU A 448 24.42 4.95 9.96
CA GLU A 448 25.58 4.10 10.19
C GLU A 448 26.84 4.85 9.74
N ALA A 449 27.84 4.93 10.63
CA ALA A 449 29.07 5.72 10.41
C ALA A 449 28.82 7.17 9.91
N GLY A 450 27.78 7.83 10.44
CA GLY A 450 27.41 9.20 10.06
C GLY A 450 26.66 9.34 8.73
N ARG A 451 26.44 8.25 7.99
CA ARG A 451 25.68 8.22 6.73
C ARG A 451 24.25 7.77 6.99
N VAL A 452 23.29 8.38 6.31
CA VAL A 452 21.90 7.91 6.32
C VAL A 452 21.81 6.63 5.51
N ILE A 453 21.50 5.51 6.18
CA ILE A 453 21.36 4.19 5.55
C ILE A 453 19.90 3.72 5.45
N GLY A 454 18.96 4.51 5.96
CA GLY A 454 17.53 4.19 5.89
C GLY A 454 16.68 5.18 6.65
N LEU A 455 15.37 4.98 6.60
CA LEU A 455 14.41 5.80 7.33
C LEU A 455 13.77 4.98 8.48
N ARG A 456 13.92 5.42 9.74
CA ARG A 456 13.16 4.86 10.87
C ARG A 456 11.79 5.52 10.94
N SER A 457 10.77 4.71 11.28
CA SER A 457 9.38 5.10 11.59
C SER A 457 8.85 6.28 10.78
N GLN A 458 8.03 6.00 9.78
CA GLN A 458 7.45 7.05 8.95
C GLN A 458 6.24 7.76 9.59
N LEU A 459 5.93 7.42 10.85
CA LEU A 459 4.86 8.04 11.63
C LEU A 459 5.28 9.42 12.12
N VAL A 460 4.48 10.42 11.83
CA VAL A 460 4.69 11.82 12.19
C VAL A 460 3.74 12.20 13.31
N ASN A 461 4.21 12.94 14.30
CA ASN A 461 3.32 13.61 15.24
C ASN A 461 2.51 14.67 14.47
N SER A 462 1.25 14.36 14.19
CA SER A 462 0.37 15.18 13.36
C SER A 462 -0.41 16.24 14.14
N ASP A 463 -0.25 16.30 15.47
CA ASP A 463 -0.91 17.27 16.34
C ASP A 463 -0.34 18.69 16.10
N PRO A 464 -1.15 19.65 15.60
CA PRO A 464 -0.71 21.03 15.41
C PRO A 464 -0.24 21.73 16.69
N GLU A 465 -0.78 21.35 17.86
CA GLU A 465 -0.41 21.96 19.15
C GLU A 465 1.00 21.56 19.60
N ALA A 466 1.56 20.49 19.05
CA ALA A 466 2.93 20.06 19.31
C ALA A 466 4.00 20.96 18.66
N TYR A 467 3.60 21.97 17.88
CA TYR A 467 4.50 22.81 17.07
C TYR A 467 4.29 24.31 17.31
N GLU A 468 5.39 25.07 17.27
CA GLU A 468 5.36 26.53 17.30
C GLU A 468 5.00 27.10 15.90
N LEU A 469 3.73 27.00 15.52
CA LEU A 469 3.26 27.37 14.17
C LEU A 469 3.21 28.88 13.89
N GLN A 470 3.37 29.71 14.91
CA GLN A 470 3.54 31.16 14.75
C GLN A 470 5.00 31.57 14.53
N GLY A 471 5.95 30.68 14.81
CA GLY A 471 7.39 30.91 14.68
C GLY A 471 8.00 30.25 13.43
N LEU A 472 9.29 29.93 13.53
CA LEU A 472 10.08 29.39 12.43
C LEU A 472 9.53 28.06 11.88
N SER A 473 9.00 27.18 12.74
CA SER A 473 8.41 25.92 12.32
C SER A 473 7.21 26.12 11.40
N GLY A 474 6.30 27.03 11.77
CA GLY A 474 5.17 27.39 10.92
C GLY A 474 5.61 27.92 9.57
N LYS A 475 6.61 28.83 9.56
CA LYS A 475 7.17 29.40 8.32
C LYS A 475 7.75 28.32 7.41
N ARG A 476 8.61 27.42 7.93
CA ARG A 476 9.18 26.30 7.15
C ARG A 476 8.11 25.37 6.58
N ILE A 477 7.04 25.11 7.34
CA ILE A 477 5.93 24.24 6.90
C ILE A 477 5.12 24.86 5.76
N VAL A 478 4.92 26.19 5.75
CA VAL A 478 4.11 26.84 4.72
C VAL A 478 4.91 27.28 3.49
N ASP A 479 6.22 27.50 3.64
CA ASP A 479 7.13 27.86 2.55
C ASP A 479 7.71 26.62 1.85
N THR A 480 7.48 25.41 2.37
CA THR A 480 7.87 24.15 1.73
C THR A 480 7.18 23.96 0.37
N GLU A 481 7.72 23.03 -0.41
CA GLU A 481 7.07 22.47 -1.59
C GLU A 481 6.73 20.98 -1.37
N SER A 482 6.11 20.36 -2.37
CA SER A 482 5.90 18.92 -2.48
C SER A 482 6.15 18.45 -3.91
N PHE A 483 6.49 17.18 -4.10
CA PHE A 483 6.68 16.57 -5.43
C PHE A 483 5.48 16.82 -6.35
N ASN A 484 5.67 17.10 -7.63
CA ASN A 484 4.60 17.30 -8.61
C ASN A 484 4.31 16.04 -9.42
N TYR A 485 3.03 15.79 -9.69
CA TYR A 485 2.62 14.79 -10.68
C TYR A 485 2.66 15.31 -12.11
N SER A 486 2.83 16.61 -12.32
CA SER A 486 3.02 17.20 -13.64
C SER A 486 3.99 18.39 -13.60
N ALA A 487 4.90 18.48 -14.58
CA ALA A 487 6.00 19.45 -14.57
C ALA A 487 5.54 20.93 -14.65
N ARG A 488 4.67 21.26 -15.62
CA ARG A 488 3.98 22.55 -15.80
C ARG A 488 2.73 22.37 -16.67
N ASP A 489 1.78 23.29 -16.57
CA ASP A 489 0.68 23.40 -17.53
C ASP A 489 1.21 23.94 -18.87
N VAL A 490 0.81 23.32 -19.98
CA VAL A 490 1.23 23.73 -21.32
C VAL A 490 0.09 24.46 -22.01
N ALA A 491 0.13 25.79 -22.01
CA ALA A 491 -0.93 26.66 -22.54
C ALA A 491 -1.30 26.35 -24.01
N LYS A 492 -0.33 25.93 -24.83
CA LYS A 492 -0.55 25.58 -26.24
C LYS A 492 -1.25 24.23 -26.46
N GLN A 493 -1.26 23.35 -25.47
CA GLN A 493 -1.79 21.99 -25.59
C GLN A 493 -3.03 21.75 -24.71
N GLY A 494 -3.50 22.78 -23.99
CA GLY A 494 -4.66 22.65 -23.09
C GLY A 494 -4.40 21.73 -21.89
N ASP A 495 -3.15 21.33 -21.62
CA ASP A 495 -2.81 20.48 -20.49
C ASP A 495 -2.88 21.29 -19.19
N GLN A 496 -3.90 21.00 -18.37
CA GLN A 496 -4.13 21.59 -17.05
C GLN A 496 -3.73 20.64 -15.91
N SER A 497 -2.95 19.59 -16.19
CA SER A 497 -2.66 18.54 -15.21
C SER A 497 -1.91 19.06 -13.99
N HIS A 498 -1.00 20.03 -14.14
CA HIS A 498 -0.30 20.60 -12.98
C HIS A 498 -1.28 21.38 -12.11
N SER A 499 -2.12 22.21 -12.71
CA SER A 499 -3.20 22.89 -11.98
C SER A 499 -4.15 21.92 -11.25
N LEU A 500 -4.54 20.83 -11.91
CA LEU A 500 -5.57 19.90 -11.43
C LEU A 500 -5.07 18.85 -10.41
N LEU A 501 -3.82 18.40 -10.55
CA LEU A 501 -3.21 17.38 -9.69
C LEU A 501 -2.39 18.00 -8.55
N ASP A 502 -1.74 19.15 -8.81
CA ASP A 502 -0.73 19.69 -7.91
C ASP A 502 -1.21 20.93 -7.15
N VAL A 503 -1.78 21.91 -7.87
CA VAL A 503 -2.10 23.24 -7.32
C VAL A 503 -3.47 23.31 -6.64
N LYS A 504 -4.56 23.00 -7.37
CA LYS A 504 -5.92 23.09 -6.81
C LYS A 504 -6.12 22.20 -5.57
N PRO A 505 -5.62 20.95 -5.54
CA PRO A 505 -5.74 20.07 -4.37
C PRO A 505 -5.11 20.64 -3.08
N ALA A 506 -4.11 21.51 -3.19
CA ALA A 506 -3.48 22.19 -2.04
C ALA A 506 -4.35 23.32 -1.44
N ASN A 507 -5.57 23.52 -1.95
CA ASN A 507 -6.55 24.42 -1.36
C ASN A 507 -7.16 23.79 -0.10
N ALA A 508 -6.97 24.45 1.04
CA ALA A 508 -7.50 23.99 2.34
C ALA A 508 -9.03 23.74 2.33
N ARG A 509 -9.80 24.41 1.45
CA ARG A 509 -11.25 24.21 1.34
C ARG A 509 -11.63 22.82 0.80
N LEU A 510 -10.73 22.15 0.09
CA LEU A 510 -10.96 20.79 -0.41
C LEU A 510 -10.71 19.72 0.64
N GLY A 511 -10.17 20.09 1.82
CA GLY A 511 -9.94 19.16 2.94
C GLY A 511 -8.87 18.09 2.69
N LEU A 512 -8.05 18.26 1.64
CA LEU A 512 -6.98 17.33 1.28
C LEU A 512 -5.67 17.61 2.03
N GLU A 513 -5.46 18.82 2.53
CA GLU A 513 -4.30 19.15 3.36
C GLU A 513 -4.44 18.60 4.80
N HIS A 514 -3.31 18.39 5.46
CA HIS A 514 -3.24 17.95 6.86
C HIS A 514 -3.38 19.13 7.83
N GLY A 515 -3.82 18.83 9.06
CA GLY A 515 -4.15 19.82 10.09
C GLY A 515 -3.04 20.84 10.38
N ILE A 516 -1.79 20.41 10.48
CA ILE A 516 -0.65 21.29 10.78
C ILE A 516 -0.51 22.39 9.72
N LYS A 517 -0.56 22.03 8.43
CA LYS A 517 -0.43 22.99 7.32
C LYS A 517 -1.63 23.92 7.24
N ILE A 518 -2.83 23.42 7.52
CA ILE A 518 -4.06 24.23 7.62
C ILE A 518 -3.91 25.30 8.71
N VAL A 519 -3.46 24.92 9.90
CA VAL A 519 -3.26 25.86 11.02
C VAL A 519 -2.16 26.87 10.69
N ALA A 520 -1.02 26.42 10.15
CA ALA A 520 0.09 27.32 9.80
C ALA A 520 -0.30 28.35 8.72
N LYS A 521 -1.09 27.97 7.70
CA LYS A 521 -1.60 28.89 6.66
C LYS A 521 -2.56 29.96 7.19
N LYS A 522 -3.14 29.79 8.39
CA LYS A 522 -3.92 30.87 9.04
C LYS A 522 -3.02 32.01 9.50
N THR A 523 -1.75 31.74 9.81
CA THR A 523 -0.79 32.73 10.31
C THR A 523 0.04 33.37 9.19
N TRP A 524 0.41 32.57 8.18
CA TRP A 524 1.36 32.97 7.13
C TRP A 524 0.66 33.16 5.79
N ARG A 525 0.77 34.36 5.20
CA ARG A 525 0.13 34.71 3.92
C ARG A 525 1.15 34.87 2.79
N THR A 526 0.69 34.59 1.58
CA THR A 526 1.34 35.05 0.34
C THR A 526 0.79 36.42 -0.04
N GLN A 527 1.55 37.27 -0.71
CA GLN A 527 0.98 38.49 -1.30
C GLN A 527 0.03 38.13 -2.46
N SER A 528 -0.91 39.01 -2.82
CA SER A 528 -1.61 38.91 -4.10
C SER A 528 -0.74 39.54 -5.17
N ALA A 529 -0.69 38.95 -6.38
CA ALA A 529 0.14 39.39 -7.50
C ALA A 529 -0.27 40.77 -8.12
N THR A 530 -0.88 41.66 -7.34
CA THR A 530 -1.46 42.94 -7.80
C THR A 530 -0.80 44.17 -7.18
N SER A 531 0.38 44.04 -6.59
CA SER A 531 1.21 45.20 -6.22
C SER A 531 2.66 44.87 -6.53
N ASP A 532 3.19 45.55 -7.55
CA ASP A 532 4.59 45.61 -7.97
C ASP A 532 5.13 44.42 -8.77
N GLY A 533 4.64 44.36 -10.02
CA GLY A 533 5.40 43.80 -11.13
C GLY A 533 6.63 44.65 -11.41
N GLN A 534 7.74 44.37 -10.73
CA GLN A 534 9.07 44.57 -11.26
C GLN A 534 9.83 43.25 -11.11
N GLY A 535 9.78 42.45 -12.16
CA GLY A 535 10.75 41.36 -12.32
C GLY A 535 12.13 42.00 -12.43
N MET A 536 12.98 41.82 -11.43
CA MET A 536 14.40 42.11 -11.59
C MET A 536 15.00 41.04 -12.50
N GLU A 537 15.63 41.52 -13.57
CA GLU A 537 16.47 40.78 -14.48
C GLU A 537 17.57 40.04 -13.72
N SER A 538 17.87 38.81 -14.16
CA SER A 538 18.96 37.98 -13.65
C SER A 538 20.33 38.61 -13.97
N PRO A 539 21.37 38.38 -13.14
CA PRO A 539 22.75 38.56 -13.56
C PRO A 539 23.14 37.61 -14.70
#